data_AF-A0AAE6BA69-F1
#
_entry.id   AF-A0AAE6BA69-F1
#
_cell.length_a   1.000
_cell.length_b   1.000
_cell.length_c   1.000
_cell.angle_alpha   90.00
_cell.angle_beta   90.00
_cell.angle_gamma   90.00
#
_symmetry.space_group_name_H-M   'P 1'
#
loop_
_entity.id
_entity.type
_entity.pdbx_description
1 polymer ?
#
loop_
_entity_poly.entity_id
_entity_poly.type
_entity_poly.pdbx_seq_one_letter_code
_entity_poly.pdbx_strand_id
1 'polypeptide(L)' 'MIRKHSATLHGHRTSISLEDAFWDELRIIAERRKISFAALLAEIDDNRPADSNLSSSLRVYVLNWLKTR' A
#
# COMPACT_ATOMS: atom_id res chain seq x y z
N MET A 1 -0.78 -10.41 12.53
CA MET A 1 -0.35 -9.37 13.49
C MET A 1 0.21 -8.19 12.71
N ILE A 2 0.07 -6.96 13.21
CA ILE A 2 0.65 -5.75 12.57
C ILE A 2 2.17 -5.77 12.72
N ARG A 3 2.89 -5.44 11.64
CA ARG A 3 4.35 -5.29 11.61
C ARG A 3 4.75 -3.96 10.97
N LYS A 4 6.00 -3.55 11.21
CA LYS A 4 6.56 -2.34 10.62
C LYS A 4 7.30 -2.71 9.35
N HIS A 5 6.87 -2.16 8.23
CA HIS A 5 7.52 -2.26 6.94
C HIS A 5 8.21 -0.94 6.60
N SER A 6 9.25 -1.00 5.78
CA SER A 6 9.95 0.18 5.29
C SER A 6 9.88 0.21 3.78
N ALA A 7 9.52 1.37 3.22
CA ALA A 7 9.52 1.62 1.78
C ALA A 7 10.09 3.01 1.50
N THR A 8 10.66 3.21 0.32
CA THR A 8 11.06 4.55 -0.15
C THR A 8 9.92 5.14 -0.94
N LEU A 9 9.31 6.22 -0.44
CA LEU A 9 8.25 6.98 -1.11
C LEU A 9 8.73 8.42 -1.31
N HIS A 10 8.52 8.99 -2.49
CA HIS A 10 8.94 10.37 -2.83
C HIS A 10 10.41 10.70 -2.52
N GLY A 11 11.29 9.70 -2.55
CA GLY A 11 12.73 9.87 -2.27
C GLY A 11 13.12 9.81 -0.79
N HIS A 12 12.18 9.53 0.11
CA HIS A 12 12.45 9.37 1.55
C HIS A 12 11.95 8.04 2.08
N ARG A 13 12.60 7.54 3.15
CA ARG A 13 12.24 6.27 3.78
C ARG A 13 11.03 6.45 4.69
N THR A 14 9.92 5.83 4.32
CA THR A 14 8.66 5.82 5.06
C THR A 14 8.49 4.50 5.79
N SER A 15 8.07 4.57 7.05
CA SER A 15 7.82 3.40 7.89
C SER A 15 6.32 3.20 8.08
N ILE A 16 5.81 2.02 7.75
CA ILE A 16 4.39 1.72 7.60
C ILE A 16 4.03 0.58 8.56
N SER A 17 3.01 0.76 9.38
CA SER A 17 2.52 -0.27 10.31
C SER A 17 1.33 -1.00 9.71
N LEU A 18 1.58 -2.18 9.14
CA LEU A 18 0.61 -2.96 8.38
C LEU A 18 0.70 -4.45 8.71
N GLU A 19 -0.39 -5.18 8.61
CA GLU A 19 -0.41 -6.63 8.70
C GLU A 19 0.26 -7.24 7.47
N ASP A 20 1.04 -8.31 7.68
CA ASP A 20 1.74 -9.02 6.58
C ASP A 20 0.80 -9.40 5.44
N ALA A 21 -0.43 -9.84 5.77
CA ALA A 21 -1.43 -10.21 4.77
C ALA A 21 -1.79 -9.08 3.80
N PHE A 22 -1.90 -7.83 4.28
CA PHE A 22 -2.14 -6.68 3.40
C PHE A 22 -0.88 -6.31 2.62
N TRP A 23 0.30 -6.43 3.24
CA TRP A 23 1.58 -6.15 2.59
C TRP A 23 1.84 -7.09 1.41
N ASP A 24 1.58 -8.38 1.60
CA ASP A 24 1.75 -9.40 0.57
C ASP A 24 0.70 -9.26 -0.54
N GLU A 25 -0.56 -8.95 -0.22
CA GLU A 25 -1.55 -8.70 -1.28
C GLU A 25 -1.21 -7.45 -2.09
N LEU A 26 -0.68 -6.38 -1.47
CA LEU A 26 -0.20 -5.20 -2.22
C LEU A 26 0.93 -5.58 -3.20
N ARG A 27 1.82 -6.52 -2.84
CA ARG A 27 2.84 -7.02 -3.78
C ARG A 27 2.21 -7.75 -4.96
N ILE A 28 1.25 -8.63 -4.69
CA ILE A 28 0.49 -9.35 -5.72
C ILE A 28 -0.26 -8.37 -6.64
N ILE A 29 -0.84 -7.32 -6.09
CA ILE A 29 -1.51 -6.27 -6.86
C ILE A 29 -0.51 -5.55 -7.76
N ALA A 30 0.64 -5.14 -7.24
CA ALA A 30 1.68 -4.46 -8.03
C ALA A 30 2.16 -5.33 -9.21
N GLU A 31 2.40 -6.62 -8.95
CA GLU A 31 2.77 -7.61 -9.98
C GLU A 31 1.70 -7.74 -11.06
N ARG A 32 0.42 -7.88 -10.67
CA ARG A 32 -0.70 -7.99 -11.62
C ARG A 32 -0.92 -6.71 -12.42
N ARG A 33 -0.68 -5.55 -11.82
CA ARG A 33 -0.70 -4.24 -12.49
C ARG A 33 0.56 -3.97 -13.33
N LYS A 34 1.58 -4.84 -13.27
CA LYS A 34 2.88 -4.69 -13.93
C LYS A 34 3.59 -3.37 -13.58
N ILE A 35 3.48 -2.94 -12.33
CA ILE A 35 4.19 -1.76 -11.80
C ILE A 35 5.08 -2.16 -10.63
N SER A 36 6.05 -1.32 -10.28
CA SER A 36 6.87 -1.59 -9.10
C SER A 36 6.04 -1.46 -7.82
N PHE A 37 6.39 -2.25 -6.80
CA PHE A 37 5.72 -2.17 -5.50
C PHE A 37 5.81 -0.76 -4.90
N ALA A 38 6.96 -0.08 -5.04
CA ALA A 38 7.12 1.29 -4.60
C ALA A 38 6.21 2.28 -5.37
N ALA A 39 6.01 2.07 -6.68
CA ALA A 39 5.10 2.89 -7.47
C ALA A 39 3.64 2.71 -7.02
N LEU A 40 3.22 1.48 -6.73
CA LEU A 40 1.88 1.23 -6.17
C LEU A 40 1.68 1.96 -4.83
N LEU A 41 2.66 1.85 -3.92
CA LEU A 41 2.58 2.52 -2.62
C LEU A 41 2.53 4.04 -2.77
N ALA A 42 3.34 4.62 -3.67
CA ALA A 42 3.35 6.06 -3.94
C ALA A 42 2.02 6.52 -4.55
N GLU A 43 1.46 5.77 -5.52
CA GLU A 43 0.15 6.08 -6.10
C GLU A 43 -0.97 6.10 -5.03
N ILE A 44 -0.97 5.14 -4.11
CA ILE A 44 -1.94 5.10 -3.02
C ILE A 44 -1.70 6.23 -2.02
N ASP A 45 -0.43 6.55 -1.73
CA ASP A 45 -0.07 7.68 -0.87
C ASP A 45 -0.57 8.99 -1.49
N ASP A 46 -0.28 9.25 -2.77
CA ASP A 46 -0.66 10.47 -3.50
C ASP A 46 -2.18 10.67 -3.60
N ASN A 47 -2.96 9.58 -3.69
CA ASN A 47 -4.40 9.63 -3.90
C ASN A 47 -5.23 9.40 -2.62
N ARG A 48 -4.59 9.31 -1.45
CA ARG A 48 -5.32 9.10 -0.19
C ARG A 48 -6.14 10.33 0.22
N PRO A 49 -7.30 10.15 0.88
CA PRO A 49 -8.01 11.25 1.53
C PRO A 49 -7.11 12.00 2.52
N ALA A 50 -7.26 13.32 2.60
CA ALA A 50 -6.43 14.19 3.44
C ALA A 50 -6.52 13.85 4.95
N ASP A 51 -7.63 13.25 5.38
CA ASP A 51 -7.91 12.80 6.75
C ASP A 51 -7.50 11.35 7.02
N SER A 52 -6.96 10.63 6.01
CA SER A 52 -6.52 9.24 6.14
C SER A 52 -5.00 9.09 6.26
N ASN A 53 -4.56 8.19 7.14
CA ASN A 53 -3.17 7.76 7.18
C ASN A 53 -2.87 6.70 6.11
N LEU A 54 -1.61 6.60 5.68
CA LEU A 54 -1.21 5.63 4.64
C LEU A 54 -1.58 4.18 4.98
N SER A 55 -1.44 3.76 6.24
CA SER A 55 -1.73 2.37 6.63
C SER A 55 -3.21 2.03 6.43
N SER A 56 -4.13 2.92 6.80
CA SER A 56 -5.57 2.75 6.57
C SER A 56 -5.89 2.78 5.08
N SER A 57 -5.30 3.70 4.32
CA SER A 57 -5.51 3.80 2.87
C SER A 57 -5.05 2.55 2.13
N LEU A 58 -3.92 1.97 2.52
CA LEU A 58 -3.43 0.70 1.97
C LEU A 58 -4.40 -0.46 2.21
N ARG A 59 -4.95 -0.58 3.44
CA ARG A 59 -5.93 -1.64 3.76
C ARG A 59 -7.21 -1.50 2.92
N VAL A 60 -7.74 -0.29 2.84
CA VAL A 60 -8.96 0.00 2.06
C VAL A 60 -8.73 -0.25 0.56
N TYR A 61 -7.56 0.14 0.04
CA TYR A 61 -7.19 -0.12 -1.34
C TYR A 61 -7.20 -1.62 -1.66
N VAL A 62 -6.55 -2.45 -0.83
CA VAL A 62 -6.56 -3.91 -1.00
C VAL A 62 -7.98 -4.46 -0.96
N LEU A 63 -8.79 -4.05 0.01
CA LEU A 63 -10.18 -4.50 0.15
C LEU A 63 -11.01 -4.19 -1.10
N ASN A 64 -10.92 -2.95 -1.59
CA ASN A 64 -11.66 -2.53 -2.78
C ASN A 64 -11.20 -3.31 -4.01
N TRP A 65 -9.89 -3.42 -4.19
CA TRP A 65 -9.33 -4.08 -5.36
C TRP A 65 -9.68 -5.58 -5.41
N LEU A 66 -9.74 -6.26 -4.26
CA LEU A 66 -10.21 -7.64 -4.16
C LEU A 66 -11.71 -7.78 -4.44
N LYS A 67 -12.52 -6.79 -4.07
CA LYS A 67 -13.98 -6.78 -4.30
C LYS A 67 -14.37 -6.46 -5.75
N THR A 68 -13.51 -5.77 -6.49
CA THR A 68 -13.73 -5.40 -7.91
C THR A 68 -13.21 -6.43 -8.90
N ARG A 69 -12.69 -7.57 -8.43
CA ARG A 69 -12.32 -8.70 -9.26
C ARG A 69 -13.52 -9.60 -9.57
#